data_AF-A0AAE3LIY2-F1
#
_entry.id   AF-A0AAE3LIY2-F1
#
_cell.length_a   1.000
_cell.length_b   1.000
_cell.length_c   1.000
_cell.angle_alpha   90.00
_cell.angle_beta   90.00
_cell.angle_gamma   90.00
#
_symmetry.space_group_name_H-M   'P 1'
#
loop_
_entity.id
_entity.type
_entity.pdbx_description
1 polymer ?
#
loop_
_entity_poly.entity_id
_entity_poly.type
_entity_poly.pdbx_seq_one_letter_code
_entity_poly.pdbx_strand_id
1 'polypeptide(L)'
;MADRVVKKQNEKVTELSFCPPVPWIQNNDWPVCCDDYMTYIGEWEREDFIKNSTNGDGLSLLKELLIDELKNNVESYEALWADLGYETAAFVFKCSKCGNKVVLCQDY
;
A
#
# COMPACT_ATOMS: atom_id res chain seq x y z
N MET A 1 37.05 11.59 -3.80
CA MET A 1 36.26 10.74 -4.72
C MET A 1 35.49 9.65 -3.99
N ALA A 2 36.10 8.99 -2.99
CA ALA A 2 35.45 7.97 -2.15
C ALA A 2 34.17 8.45 -1.42
N ASP A 3 34.18 9.66 -0.83
CA ASP A 3 33.00 10.22 -0.15
C ASP A 3 31.74 10.32 -1.00
N ARG A 4 31.91 10.67 -2.29
CA ARG A 4 30.78 10.79 -3.22
C ARG A 4 30.16 9.43 -3.54
N VAL A 5 30.98 8.38 -3.57
CA VAL A 5 30.53 7.01 -3.81
C VAL A 5 29.80 6.46 -2.59
N VAL A 6 30.36 6.68 -1.39
CA VAL A 6 29.73 6.28 -0.12
C VAL A 6 28.39 6.96 0.08
N LYS A 7 28.29 8.27 -0.20
CA LYS A 7 27.02 8.99 -0.09
C LYS A 7 25.95 8.45 -1.04
N LYS A 8 26.31 8.18 -2.30
CA LYS A 8 25.41 7.53 -3.27
C LYS A 8 25.02 6.11 -2.89
N GLN A 9 25.92 5.35 -2.28
CA GLN A 9 25.60 4.02 -1.75
C GLN A 9 24.58 4.14 -0.63
N ASN A 10 24.77 5.05 0.33
CA ASN A 10 23.83 5.24 1.43
C ASN A 10 22.46 5.73 0.95
N GLU A 11 22.40 6.64 -0.02
CA GLU A 11 21.14 7.07 -0.64
C GLU A 11 20.38 5.88 -1.26
N LYS A 12 21.09 5.02 -2.00
CA LYS A 12 20.50 3.81 -2.63
C LYS A 12 20.14 2.72 -1.61
N VAL A 13 20.93 2.55 -0.56
CA VAL A 13 20.64 1.58 0.52
C VAL A 13 19.42 2.03 1.30
N THR A 14 19.28 3.33 1.58
CA THR A 14 18.06 3.89 2.17
C THR A 14 16.87 3.71 1.24
N GLU A 15 17.02 3.94 -0.07
CA GLU A 15 15.98 3.67 -1.07
C GLU A 15 15.53 2.20 -1.05
N LEU A 16 16.47 1.26 -1.00
CA LEU A 16 16.21 -0.18 -0.88
C LEU A 16 15.63 -0.57 0.48
N SER A 17 15.86 0.20 1.53
CA SER A 17 15.26 -0.05 2.85
C SER A 17 13.77 0.28 2.93
N PHE A 18 13.26 1.05 1.95
CA PHE A 18 11.82 1.22 1.75
C PHE A 18 11.18 0.06 0.98
N CYS A 19 11.97 -0.85 0.41
CA CYS A 19 11.44 -2.12 -0.08
C CYS A 19 11.16 -3.00 1.16
N PRO A 20 9.88 -3.38 1.40
CA PRO A 20 9.53 -4.09 2.62
C PRO A 20 10.30 -5.42 2.68
N PRO A 21 10.90 -5.77 3.83
CA PRO A 21 11.55 -7.07 4.04
C PRO A 21 10.45 -8.12 4.25
N VAL A 22 9.65 -8.39 3.23
CA VAL A 22 8.61 -9.42 3.32
C VAL A 22 9.07 -10.57 2.42
N PRO A 23 9.30 -11.76 3.00
CA PRO A 23 9.51 -12.97 2.21
C PRO A 23 8.21 -13.21 1.46
N TRP A 24 8.13 -12.70 0.24
CA TRP A 24 7.15 -12.97 -0.78
C TRP A 24 5.85 -13.56 -0.26
N ILE A 25 4.83 -12.70 -0.19
CA ILE A 25 3.51 -12.98 -0.74
C ILE A 25 3.63 -14.08 -1.81
N GLN A 26 3.43 -15.33 -1.40
CA GLN A 26 3.32 -16.45 -2.32
C GLN A 26 1.88 -16.39 -2.81
N ASN A 27 1.66 -15.66 -3.92
CA ASN A 27 0.46 -15.61 -4.80
C ASN A 27 -0.25 -14.25 -5.00
N ASN A 28 0.05 -13.15 -4.30
CA ASN A 28 -0.49 -11.83 -4.68
C ASN A 28 0.47 -11.08 -5.60
N ASP A 29 -0.05 -10.65 -6.74
CA ASP A 29 0.66 -9.80 -7.68
C ASP A 29 0.92 -8.43 -7.04
N TRP A 30 2.17 -7.95 -7.14
CA TRP A 30 2.52 -6.61 -6.69
C TRP A 30 1.79 -5.58 -7.56
N PRO A 31 1.10 -4.57 -7.00
CA PRO A 31 0.36 -3.61 -7.81
C PRO A 31 1.26 -2.90 -8.83
N VAL A 32 0.85 -2.94 -10.11
CA VAL A 32 1.55 -2.29 -11.22
C VAL A 32 0.72 -1.11 -11.73
N CYS A 33 1.38 0.02 -11.97
CA CYS A 33 0.74 1.20 -12.55
C CYS A 33 1.74 1.93 -13.45
N CYS A 34 1.27 2.42 -14.61
CA CYS A 34 2.13 3.09 -15.59
C CYS A 34 3.37 2.24 -16.00
N ASP A 35 3.14 0.95 -16.23
CA ASP A 35 4.14 -0.06 -16.62
C ASP A 35 5.31 -0.21 -15.64
N ASP A 36 5.08 0.09 -14.35
CA ASP A 36 6.09 -0.01 -13.30
C ASP A 36 5.47 -0.47 -11.97
N TYR A 37 6.29 -1.03 -11.09
CA TYR A 37 5.85 -1.45 -9.77
C TYR A 37 5.52 -0.24 -8.91
N MET A 38 4.38 -0.27 -8.23
CA MET A 38 4.01 0.80 -7.29
C MET A 38 4.89 0.74 -6.04
N THR A 39 5.16 1.88 -5.42
CA THR A 39 5.95 1.94 -4.19
C THR A 39 5.06 1.67 -2.98
N TYR A 40 5.45 0.74 -2.11
CA TYR A 40 4.80 0.55 -0.82
C TYR A 40 5.00 1.80 0.06
N ILE A 41 3.93 2.35 0.62
CA ILE A 41 3.97 3.57 1.44
C ILE A 41 3.54 3.35 2.89
N GLY A 42 3.19 2.12 3.26
CA GLY A 42 2.82 1.75 4.63
C GLY A 42 1.51 0.98 4.69
N GLU A 43 1.22 0.50 5.89
CA GLU A 43 -0.07 -0.06 6.26
C GLU A 43 -0.97 1.08 6.78
N TRP A 44 -2.24 1.08 6.39
CA TRP A 44 -3.21 2.06 6.86
C TRP A 44 -4.23 1.40 7.77
N GLU A 45 -4.41 2.01 8.94
CA GLU A 45 -5.55 1.71 9.82
C GLU A 45 -6.75 2.58 9.44
N ARG A 46 -7.91 2.31 10.05
CA ARG A 46 -9.15 3.08 9.81
C ARG A 46 -8.95 4.57 9.96
N GLU A 47 -8.21 4.98 10.98
CA GLU A 47 -7.89 6.36 11.30
C GLU A 47 -7.09 7.03 10.16
N ASP A 48 -6.23 6.28 9.48
CA ASP A 48 -5.46 6.80 8.35
C ASP A 48 -6.34 6.99 7.11
N PHE A 49 -7.25 6.05 6.83
CA PHE A 49 -8.26 6.24 5.78
C PHE A 49 -9.13 7.46 6.04
N ILE A 50 -9.60 7.65 7.28
CA ILE A 50 -10.41 8.81 7.66
C ILE A 50 -9.61 10.10 7.45
N LYS A 51 -8.36 10.19 7.92
CA LYS A 51 -7.50 11.36 7.77
C LYS A 51 -7.15 11.69 6.31
N ASN A 52 -7.04 10.67 5.46
CA ASN A 52 -6.68 10.83 4.05
C ASN A 52 -7.91 11.01 3.13
N SER A 53 -9.13 10.82 3.64
CA SER A 53 -10.37 11.10 2.92
C SER A 53 -10.67 12.60 2.88
N THR A 54 -11.26 13.07 1.79
CA THR A 54 -11.60 14.49 1.61
C THR A 54 -12.79 14.95 2.45
N ASN A 55 -13.65 14.02 2.85
CA ASN A 55 -14.92 14.27 3.55
C ASN A 55 -15.00 13.60 4.93
N GLY A 56 -13.93 12.93 5.39
CA GLY A 56 -13.94 12.12 6.61
C GLY A 56 -14.51 10.71 6.42
N ASP A 57 -14.92 10.33 5.21
CA ASP A 57 -15.44 9.00 4.90
C ASP A 57 -14.32 8.05 4.46
N GLY A 58 -13.66 7.44 5.45
CA GLY A 58 -12.59 6.48 5.22
C GLY A 58 -13.05 5.18 4.53
N LEU A 59 -14.29 4.76 4.74
CA LEU A 59 -14.83 3.54 4.13
C LEU A 59 -15.00 3.72 2.62
N SER A 60 -15.54 4.87 2.19
CA SER A 60 -15.64 5.18 0.77
C SER A 60 -14.27 5.28 0.10
N LEU A 61 -13.28 5.85 0.80
CA LEU A 61 -11.91 5.88 0.31
C LEU A 61 -11.29 4.48 0.18
N LEU A 62 -11.50 3.59 1.17
CA LEU A 62 -11.06 2.20 1.08
C LEU A 62 -11.70 1.52 -0.14
N LYS A 63 -13.01 1.65 -0.31
CA LYS A 63 -13.76 1.10 -1.46
C LYS A 63 -13.18 1.57 -2.79
N GLU A 64 -12.80 2.85 -2.89
CA GLU A 64 -12.21 3.43 -4.10
C GLU A 64 -10.81 2.85 -4.39
N LEU A 65 -9.95 2.81 -3.37
CA LEU A 65 -8.54 2.46 -3.53
C LEU A 65 -8.27 0.95 -3.56
N LEU A 66 -9.21 0.11 -3.11
CA LEU A 66 -9.03 -1.33 -3.10
C LEU A 66 -8.72 -1.84 -4.52
N ILE A 67 -7.78 -2.78 -4.63
CA ILE A 67 -7.42 -3.37 -5.93
C ILE A 67 -8.63 -4.09 -6.57
N ASP A 68 -8.73 -4.04 -7.89
CA ASP A 68 -9.91 -4.49 -8.61
C ASP A 68 -10.20 -6.00 -8.43
N GLU A 69 -9.17 -6.83 -8.27
CA GLU A 69 -9.31 -8.26 -7.98
C GLU A 69 -10.03 -8.49 -6.64
N LEU A 70 -9.68 -7.71 -5.60
CA LEU A 70 -10.34 -7.81 -4.31
C LEU A 70 -11.74 -7.21 -4.37
N LYS A 71 -11.94 -6.07 -5.05
CA LYS A 71 -13.27 -5.42 -5.18
C LYS A 71 -14.36 -6.38 -5.66
N ASN A 72 -14.01 -7.29 -6.57
CA ASN A 72 -14.95 -8.28 -7.12
C ASN A 72 -15.25 -9.45 -6.17
N ASN A 73 -14.44 -9.63 -5.12
CA ASN A 73 -14.53 -10.74 -4.17
C ASN A 73 -14.91 -10.30 -2.75
N VAL A 74 -15.02 -9.00 -2.47
CA VAL A 74 -15.48 -8.51 -1.15
C VAL A 74 -16.95 -8.85 -0.94
N GLU A 75 -17.22 -9.71 0.03
CA GLU A 75 -18.59 -10.07 0.44
C GLU A 75 -19.29 -8.91 1.18
N SER A 76 -18.57 -8.22 2.07
CA SER A 76 -19.04 -7.02 2.76
C SER A 76 -17.88 -6.09 3.07
N TYR A 77 -17.99 -4.85 2.59
CA TYR A 77 -17.00 -3.81 2.89
C TYR A 77 -17.09 -3.33 4.34
N GLU A 78 -18.26 -3.43 4.95
CA GLU A 78 -18.50 -3.05 6.34
C GLU A 78 -17.82 -4.03 7.30
N ALA A 79 -17.83 -5.32 6.99
CA ALA A 79 -17.06 -6.34 7.71
C ALA A 79 -15.55 -6.11 7.52
N LEU A 80 -15.09 -6.00 6.27
CA LEU A 80 -13.69 -5.70 5.96
C LEU A 80 -13.18 -4.46 6.72
N TRP A 81 -13.98 -3.40 6.76
CA TRP A 81 -13.66 -2.18 7.49
C TRP A 81 -13.62 -2.37 9.01
N ALA A 82 -14.51 -3.21 9.57
CA ALA A 82 -14.50 -3.52 10.98
C ALA A 82 -13.23 -4.28 11.41
N ASP A 83 -12.72 -5.13 10.53
CA ASP A 83 -11.59 -6.04 10.77
C ASP A 83 -10.22 -5.40 10.50
N LEU A 84 -10.18 -4.25 9.81
CA LEU A 84 -8.95 -3.50 9.57
C LEU A 84 -8.20 -3.14 10.87
N GLY A 85 -6.92 -3.49 10.92
CA GLY A 85 -6.03 -3.26 12.05
C GLY A 85 -6.18 -4.28 13.18
N TYR A 86 -6.98 -5.34 12.98
CA TYR A 86 -7.14 -6.43 13.94
C TYR A 86 -6.89 -7.79 13.30
N GLU A 87 -7.75 -8.20 12.36
CA GLU A 87 -7.65 -9.48 11.64
C GLU A 87 -7.20 -9.28 10.18
N THR A 88 -7.31 -8.06 9.65
CA THR A 88 -6.90 -7.72 8.29
C THR A 88 -5.94 -6.52 8.29
N ALA A 89 -4.85 -6.62 7.53
CA ALA A 89 -3.93 -5.55 7.21
C ALA A 89 -4.30 -4.89 5.87
N ALA A 90 -4.24 -3.56 5.78
CA ALA A 90 -4.41 -2.81 4.53
C ALA A 90 -3.09 -2.19 4.08
N PHE A 91 -2.42 -2.84 3.12
CA PHE A 91 -1.17 -2.37 2.55
C PHE A 91 -1.42 -1.36 1.43
N VAL A 92 -0.80 -0.17 1.54
CA VAL A 92 -1.01 0.92 0.61
C VAL A 92 0.19 1.11 -0.29
N PHE A 93 -0.08 1.22 -1.58
CA PHE A 93 0.90 1.41 -2.63
C PHE A 93 0.61 2.71 -3.38
N LYS A 94 1.66 3.38 -3.83
CA LYS A 94 1.57 4.62 -4.61
C LYS A 94 2.40 4.53 -5.88
N CYS A 95 1.81 4.89 -7.01
CA CYS A 95 2.53 5.03 -8.27
C CYS A 95 3.46 6.25 -8.21
N SER A 96 4.74 6.05 -8.47
CA SER A 96 5.75 7.12 -8.49
C SER A 96 5.55 8.11 -9.65
N LYS A 97 4.91 7.67 -10.75
CA LYS A 97 4.70 8.46 -11.96
C LYS A 97 3.44 9.33 -11.89
N CYS A 98 2.27 8.74 -11.59
CA CYS A 98 0.98 9.46 -11.60
C CYS A 98 0.43 9.77 -10.20
N GLY A 99 1.03 9.21 -9.13
CA GLY A 99 0.58 9.42 -7.76
C GLY A 99 -0.67 8.64 -7.35
N ASN A 100 -1.24 7.83 -8.25
CA ASN A 100 -2.38 6.95 -7.95
C ASN A 100 -2.05 6.03 -6.77
N LYS A 101 -3.04 5.72 -5.94
CA LYS A 101 -2.89 4.80 -4.82
C LYS A 101 -3.74 3.56 -5.03
N VAL A 102 -3.24 2.44 -4.53
CA VAL A 102 -3.96 1.16 -4.50
C VAL A 102 -3.78 0.57 -3.12
N VAL A 103 -4.82 -0.08 -2.62
CA VAL A 103 -4.85 -0.80 -1.34
C VAL A 103 -5.02 -2.28 -1.62
N LEU A 104 -4.20 -3.09 -0.96
CA LEU A 104 -4.33 -4.53 -0.91
C LEU A 104 -4.62 -4.92 0.54
N CYS A 105 -5.78 -5.55 0.76
CA CYS A 105 -6.14 -6.09 2.07
C CYS A 105 -5.74 -7.56 2.15
N GLN A 106 -5.18 -7.96 3.29
CA GLN A 106 -4.81 -9.34 3.55
C GLN A 106 -5.08 -9.68 5.01
N ASP A 107 -5.65 -10.85 5.25
CA ASP A 107 -5.85 -11.37 6.60
C ASP A 107 -4.50 -11.82 7.20
N TYR A 108 -4.37 -11.65 8.52
CA TYR A 108 -3.17 -12.02 9.28
C TYR A 108 -2.98 -13.54 9.42
#